data_AF-A0A6G1PTF8-F1
#
_entry.id   AF-A0A6G1PTF8-F1
#
_cell.length_a   1.000
_cell.length_b   1.000
_cell.length_c   1.000
_cell.angle_alpha   90.00
_cell.angle_beta   90.00
_cell.angle_gamma   90.00
#
_symmetry.space_group_name_H-M   'P 1'
#
loop_
_entity.id
_entity.type
_entity.pdbx_description
1 polymer ?
#
loop_
_entity_poly.entity_id
_entity_poly.type
_entity_poly.pdbx_seq_one_letter_code
_entity_poly.pdbx_strand_id
1 'polypeptide(L)'
;MGCSSNNSKQEETRIGNARDTLLLLLKSLPMGCYFNIYSFGSTYESIFPKSVEYSETTMEEALQTVETMDANLGGTEILRPLKHIYSQSCIPNQPRQLFVFTDGEVGNTKEVLDLVKKNSFSHRCFSFGIGEGASSALINGLAKEGRGHAQFITGTDRMQTKVMQSMRFALQPAVENISVTWDLPKGVSVTVLSPPITTIFQGQRSLVYAQLTGQSSEAAEGSVRVKYSLAGYLTQNQLRFSLKPAEDTGLTIHRLGAQTLIRSLEMEEREHQDGGVKEKVVELSVQSGVSSSFTAFIAVMKSDGKVIQGPLLHRAIPVATGSPLMHTVDSIREGVAILEANRSLVHEKSNHLCILESDISFFSRIKKKLRAVLWKPSDRSLQTDGADYSQTSKLHDTQLHKQPPRDNLLKLVGLQKASGCWLLDPALAAALGRTSEEVEKTKPASVSQEVWATTLALIWLHGFKMDAKEEWEILAAKAVSWLHAQNEPYMTECLEAGNTLLGCKLQKDFLGF
;
A
#
# COMPACT_ATOMS: atom_id res chain seq x y z
N MET A 1 7.74 31.52 46.97
CA MET A 1 6.68 30.49 47.02
C MET A 1 6.52 29.90 45.63
N GLY A 2 6.39 28.57 45.51
CA GLY A 2 5.89 27.84 44.33
C GLY A 2 6.41 28.23 42.93
N CYS A 3 7.52 27.63 42.50
CA CYS A 3 7.76 27.47 41.06
C CYS A 3 6.74 26.46 40.49
N SER A 4 6.13 26.79 39.36
CA SER A 4 5.23 25.87 38.63
C SER A 4 5.99 24.61 38.21
N SER A 5 5.50 23.44 38.62
CA SER A 5 6.07 22.16 38.24
C SER A 5 6.03 21.97 36.72
N ASN A 6 7.20 21.72 36.12
CA ASN A 6 7.28 21.25 34.74
C ASN A 6 6.52 19.92 34.63
N ASN A 7 5.40 19.93 33.89
CA ASN A 7 4.71 18.72 33.50
C ASN A 7 5.50 18.10 32.33
N SER A 8 6.57 17.37 32.66
CA SER A 8 7.38 16.65 31.69
C SER A 8 6.51 15.63 30.97
N LYS A 9 6.20 15.90 29.69
CA LYS A 9 5.64 14.87 28.81
C LYS A 9 6.61 13.69 28.81
N GLN A 10 6.20 12.54 29.33
CA GLN A 10 6.91 11.29 29.08
C GLN A 10 6.89 11.07 27.57
N GLU A 11 8.06 10.83 26.99
CA GLU A 11 8.17 10.49 25.57
C GLU A 11 7.46 9.16 25.31
N GLU A 12 6.55 9.14 24.34
CA GLU A 12 5.85 7.93 23.93
C GLU A 12 6.84 6.96 23.29
N THR A 13 6.91 5.73 23.81
CA THR A 13 7.81 4.70 23.29
C THR A 13 7.44 4.34 21.85
N ARG A 14 8.41 3.84 21.06
CA ARG A 14 8.17 3.36 19.68
C ARG A 14 7.04 2.33 19.63
N ILE A 15 7.00 1.42 20.61
CA ILE A 15 5.95 0.40 20.72
C ILE A 15 4.60 1.00 21.12
N GLY A 16 4.55 2.02 21.99
CA GLY A 16 3.32 2.77 22.29
C GLY A 16 2.73 3.44 21.05
N ASN A 17 3.57 4.15 20.28
CA ASN A 17 3.19 4.73 18.99
C ASN A 17 2.70 3.68 17.99
N ALA A 18 3.28 2.49 17.97
CA ALA A 18 2.81 1.38 17.15
C ALA A 18 1.42 0.86 17.61
N ARG A 19 1.16 0.72 18.92
CA ARG A 19 -0.18 0.34 19.44
C ARG A 19 -1.27 1.32 19.01
N ASP A 20 -1.01 2.62 19.17
CA ASP A 20 -1.98 3.67 18.82
C ASP A 20 -2.19 3.80 17.29
N THR A 21 -1.14 3.52 16.52
CA THR A 21 -1.23 3.39 15.06
C THR A 21 -2.06 2.15 14.64
N LEU A 22 -1.89 1.01 15.31
CA LEU A 22 -2.67 -0.20 15.08
C LEU A 22 -4.15 -0.02 15.46
N LEU A 23 -4.44 0.70 16.54
CA LEU A 23 -5.80 1.13 16.89
C LEU A 23 -6.44 1.91 15.73
N LEU A 24 -5.74 2.92 15.21
CA LEU A 24 -6.25 3.77 14.13
C LEU A 24 -6.48 2.99 12.82
N LEU A 25 -5.55 2.10 12.47
CA LEU A 25 -5.69 1.17 11.35
C LEU A 25 -6.91 0.26 11.52
N LEU A 26 -7.04 -0.42 12.66
CA LEU A 26 -8.12 -1.38 12.95
C LEU A 26 -9.51 -0.74 12.89
N LYS A 27 -9.69 0.46 13.45
CA LYS A 27 -10.97 1.17 13.38
C LYS A 27 -11.30 1.65 11.96
N SER A 28 -10.27 1.97 11.17
CA SER A 28 -10.39 2.44 9.79
C SER A 28 -10.56 1.33 8.74
N LEU A 29 -10.51 0.04 9.12
CA LEU A 29 -10.77 -1.06 8.18
C LEU A 29 -12.23 -1.04 7.68
N PRO A 30 -12.46 -1.28 6.37
CA PRO A 30 -13.82 -1.38 5.82
C PRO A 30 -14.49 -2.69 6.22
N MET A 31 -15.83 -2.69 6.30
CA MET A 31 -16.61 -3.91 6.49
C MET A 31 -16.42 -4.89 5.32
N GLY A 32 -16.44 -6.20 5.61
CA GLY A 32 -16.27 -7.26 4.61
C GLY A 32 -14.84 -7.49 4.12
N CYS A 33 -13.84 -6.80 4.68
CA CYS A 33 -12.43 -7.15 4.47
C CYS A 33 -11.96 -8.23 5.45
N TYR A 34 -10.77 -8.77 5.21
CA TYR A 34 -10.12 -9.76 6.08
C TYR A 34 -8.78 -9.24 6.58
N PHE A 35 -8.45 -9.49 7.85
CA PHE A 35 -7.25 -8.98 8.49
C PHE A 35 -6.59 -10.00 9.43
N ASN A 36 -5.33 -9.74 9.76
CA ASN A 36 -4.56 -10.39 10.83
C ASN A 36 -3.41 -9.45 11.21
N ILE A 37 -2.88 -9.57 12.43
CA ILE A 37 -1.72 -8.80 12.89
C ILE A 37 -0.63 -9.78 13.32
N TYR A 38 0.61 -9.49 12.92
CA TYR A 38 1.79 -10.29 13.22
C TYR A 38 2.79 -9.45 14.00
N SER A 39 3.23 -9.97 15.15
CA SER A 39 4.38 -9.45 15.90
C SER A 39 5.61 -10.28 15.54
N PHE A 40 6.78 -9.65 15.38
CA PHE A 40 8.00 -10.36 15.06
C PHE A 40 9.23 -9.77 15.76
N GLY A 41 10.17 -10.65 16.10
CA GLY A 41 11.49 -10.39 16.62
C GLY A 41 12.43 -11.51 16.19
N SER A 42 13.06 -12.21 17.13
CA SER A 42 13.72 -13.51 16.90
C SER A 42 12.73 -14.67 16.70
N THR A 43 11.54 -14.55 17.29
CA THR A 43 10.35 -15.39 17.03
C THR A 43 9.29 -14.55 16.31
N TYR A 44 8.14 -15.14 15.95
CA TYR A 44 6.98 -14.39 15.50
C TYR A 44 5.70 -14.99 16.06
N GLU A 45 4.69 -14.15 16.22
CA GLU A 45 3.36 -14.47 16.73
C GLU A 45 2.32 -13.80 15.84
N SER A 46 1.10 -14.33 15.82
CA SER A 46 -0.03 -13.78 15.09
C SER A 46 -1.29 -13.86 15.94
N ILE A 47 -2.13 -12.82 15.93
CA ILE A 47 -3.37 -12.81 16.72
C ILE A 47 -4.29 -13.97 16.29
N PHE A 48 -4.43 -14.18 14.99
CA PHE A 48 -5.24 -15.26 14.43
C PHE A 48 -4.38 -16.30 13.67
N PRO A 49 -4.76 -17.59 13.61
CA PRO A 49 -4.03 -18.59 12.81
C PRO A 49 -4.07 -18.37 11.30
N LYS A 50 -5.05 -17.59 10.82
CA LYS A 50 -5.23 -17.14 9.43
C LYS A 50 -6.01 -15.82 9.45
N SER A 51 -6.05 -15.08 8.35
CA SER A 51 -6.87 -13.87 8.28
C SER A 51 -8.36 -14.17 8.53
N VAL A 52 -8.96 -13.39 9.43
CA VAL A 52 -10.38 -13.47 9.80
C VAL A 52 -11.14 -12.29 9.20
N GLU A 53 -12.46 -12.44 9.05
CA GLU A 53 -13.32 -11.34 8.60
C GLU A 53 -13.32 -10.21 9.64
N TYR A 54 -13.32 -8.97 9.16
CA TYR A 54 -13.42 -7.79 10.01
C TYR A 54 -14.85 -7.61 10.51
N SER A 55 -15.03 -7.78 11.83
CA SER A 55 -16.30 -7.74 12.54
C SER A 55 -16.10 -7.07 13.90
N GLU A 56 -17.18 -6.81 14.65
CA GLU A 56 -17.08 -6.26 16.01
C GLU A 56 -16.22 -7.16 16.92
N THR A 57 -16.54 -8.45 16.96
CA THR A 57 -15.86 -9.43 17.83
C THR A 57 -14.38 -9.59 17.48
N THR A 58 -14.05 -9.76 16.19
CA THR A 58 -12.66 -9.92 15.76
C THR A 58 -11.86 -8.64 15.92
N MET A 59 -12.47 -7.46 15.74
CA MET A 59 -11.84 -6.17 16.04
C MET A 59 -11.57 -6.01 17.54
N GLU A 60 -12.54 -6.30 18.40
CA GLU A 60 -12.39 -6.19 19.87
C GLU A 60 -11.30 -7.14 20.40
N GLU A 61 -11.26 -8.40 19.95
CA GLU A 61 -10.21 -9.38 20.26
C GLU A 61 -8.82 -8.90 19.83
N ALA A 62 -8.71 -8.35 18.61
CA ALA A 62 -7.46 -7.79 18.12
C ALA A 62 -7.01 -6.56 18.93
N LEU A 63 -7.92 -5.67 19.29
CA LEU A 63 -7.62 -4.48 20.10
C LEU A 63 -7.13 -4.84 21.50
N GLN A 64 -7.79 -5.79 22.18
CA GLN A 64 -7.34 -6.30 23.49
C GLN A 64 -5.90 -6.84 23.42
N THR A 65 -5.57 -7.57 22.34
CA THR A 65 -4.21 -8.07 22.11
C THR A 65 -3.22 -6.93 21.84
N VAL A 66 -3.59 -5.96 20.98
CA VAL A 66 -2.76 -4.79 20.67
C VAL A 66 -2.42 -3.96 21.91
N GLU A 67 -3.35 -3.81 22.86
CA GLU A 67 -3.10 -3.08 24.11
C GLU A 67 -2.09 -3.77 25.05
N THR A 68 -1.72 -5.02 24.81
CA THR A 68 -0.69 -5.74 25.58
C THR A 68 0.65 -5.91 24.85
N MET A 69 0.71 -5.68 23.53
CA MET A 69 1.92 -5.87 22.69
C MET A 69 3.13 -5.08 23.17
N ASP A 70 4.22 -5.75 23.55
CA ASP A 70 5.47 -5.12 23.99
C ASP A 70 6.67 -5.49 23.09
N ALA A 71 7.78 -4.77 23.22
CA ALA A 71 9.01 -4.98 22.46
C ALA A 71 9.86 -6.13 23.04
N ASN A 72 9.25 -7.32 23.20
CA ASN A 72 9.79 -8.44 23.97
C ASN A 72 10.25 -9.66 23.14
N LEU A 73 10.09 -9.65 21.81
CA LEU A 73 10.36 -10.81 20.94
C LEU A 73 11.84 -10.97 20.51
N GLY A 74 12.76 -10.13 21.00
CA GLY A 74 14.19 -10.19 20.64
C GLY A 74 14.53 -9.42 19.36
N GLY A 75 15.33 -10.04 18.47
CA GLY A 75 15.95 -9.41 17.30
C GLY A 75 15.00 -9.07 16.14
N THR A 76 15.36 -9.37 14.89
CA THR A 76 14.57 -8.93 13.72
C THR A 76 14.60 -9.97 12.59
N GLU A 77 13.71 -10.97 12.63
CA GLU A 77 13.65 -12.09 11.68
C GLU A 77 12.35 -12.11 10.85
N ILE A 78 12.12 -11.04 10.07
CA ILE A 78 10.90 -10.85 9.28
C ILE A 78 10.66 -11.93 8.19
N LEU A 79 11.70 -12.63 7.76
CA LEU A 79 11.59 -13.63 6.69
C LEU A 79 10.62 -14.78 7.04
N ARG A 80 10.60 -15.22 8.31
CA ARG A 80 9.76 -16.32 8.77
C ARG A 80 8.26 -15.98 8.73
N PRO A 81 7.77 -14.88 9.34
CA PRO A 81 6.36 -14.49 9.21
C PRO A 81 5.98 -14.17 7.77
N LEU A 82 6.88 -13.60 6.93
CA LEU A 82 6.58 -13.41 5.51
C LEU A 82 6.38 -14.75 4.77
N LYS A 83 7.24 -15.74 4.99
CA LYS A 83 7.06 -17.09 4.40
C LYS A 83 5.71 -17.70 4.83
N HIS A 84 5.33 -17.56 6.10
CA HIS A 84 4.03 -18.01 6.60
C HIS A 84 2.86 -17.24 5.95
N ILE A 85 2.91 -15.91 5.91
CA ILE A 85 1.89 -15.07 5.28
C ILE A 85 1.68 -15.47 3.81
N TYR A 86 2.76 -15.63 3.04
CA TYR A 86 2.66 -16.00 1.63
C TYR A 86 2.29 -17.47 1.39
N SER A 87 2.47 -18.39 2.36
CA SER A 87 1.91 -19.74 2.26
C SER A 87 0.40 -19.81 2.47
N GLN A 88 -0.20 -18.79 3.12
CA GLN A 88 -1.66 -18.69 3.22
C GLN A 88 -2.26 -18.27 1.86
N SER A 89 -3.25 -19.02 1.36
CA SER A 89 -3.98 -18.68 0.13
C SER A 89 -4.54 -17.26 0.16
N CYS A 90 -4.54 -16.59 -1.00
CA CYS A 90 -5.24 -15.32 -1.15
C CYS A 90 -6.75 -15.57 -1.15
N ILE A 91 -7.52 -14.71 -0.49
CA ILE A 91 -8.98 -14.76 -0.50
C ILE A 91 -9.46 -14.17 -1.84
N PRO A 92 -10.36 -14.84 -2.58
CA PRO A 92 -10.86 -14.32 -3.85
C PRO A 92 -11.46 -12.91 -3.72
N ASN A 93 -11.15 -12.01 -4.66
CA ASN A 93 -11.60 -10.61 -4.67
C ASN A 93 -11.17 -9.79 -3.43
N GLN A 94 -10.11 -10.22 -2.74
CA GLN A 94 -9.58 -9.55 -1.55
C GLN A 94 -8.05 -9.43 -1.67
N PRO A 95 -7.55 -8.51 -2.52
CA PRO A 95 -6.12 -8.38 -2.80
C PRO A 95 -5.38 -7.94 -1.54
N ARG A 96 -4.35 -8.70 -1.15
CA ARG A 96 -3.69 -8.56 0.15
C ARG A 96 -2.96 -7.22 0.26
N GLN A 97 -3.20 -6.49 1.34
CA GLN A 97 -2.42 -5.27 1.68
C GLN A 97 -1.59 -5.59 2.91
N LEU A 98 -0.26 -5.56 2.78
CA LEU A 98 0.68 -5.82 3.86
C LEU A 98 1.25 -4.49 4.36
N PHE A 99 1.20 -4.25 5.67
CA PHE A 99 1.78 -3.09 6.33
C PHE A 99 2.91 -3.59 7.25
N VAL A 100 4.15 -3.21 6.96
CA VAL A 100 5.36 -3.68 7.66
C VAL A 100 5.96 -2.54 8.46
N PHE A 101 6.06 -2.72 9.77
CA PHE A 101 6.67 -1.77 10.70
C PHE A 101 7.98 -2.36 11.24
N THR A 102 9.07 -1.61 11.20
CA THR A 102 10.34 -2.00 11.84
C THR A 102 11.23 -0.80 12.12
N ASP A 103 11.97 -0.83 13.22
CA ASP A 103 12.98 0.15 13.61
C ASP A 103 14.42 -0.35 13.45
N GLY A 104 14.61 -1.48 12.74
CA GLY A 104 15.90 -2.16 12.60
C GLY A 104 16.19 -2.68 11.18
N GLU A 105 17.03 -3.71 11.12
CA GLU A 105 17.56 -4.27 9.86
C GLU A 105 17.65 -5.79 9.87
N VAL A 106 17.87 -6.40 8.69
CA VAL A 106 17.98 -7.86 8.53
C VAL A 106 19.16 -8.24 7.63
N GLY A 107 19.99 -9.19 8.10
CA GLY A 107 21.19 -9.63 7.36
C GLY A 107 20.89 -10.33 6.04
N ASN A 108 19.69 -10.89 5.88
CA ASN A 108 19.22 -11.60 4.68
C ASN A 108 18.31 -10.73 3.78
N THR A 109 18.51 -9.41 3.76
CA THR A 109 17.65 -8.45 3.03
C THR A 109 17.30 -8.91 1.61
N LYS A 110 18.27 -9.44 0.82
CA LYS A 110 17.98 -9.93 -0.55
C LYS A 110 16.94 -11.06 -0.59
N GLU A 111 17.00 -12.03 0.32
CA GLU A 111 16.04 -13.14 0.36
C GLU A 111 14.62 -12.64 0.71
N VAL A 112 14.53 -11.69 1.65
CA VAL A 112 13.27 -11.02 2.01
C VAL A 112 12.69 -10.28 0.80
N LEU A 113 13.50 -9.51 0.07
CA LEU A 113 13.04 -8.77 -1.10
C LEU A 113 12.62 -9.68 -2.26
N ASP A 114 13.38 -10.74 -2.54
CA ASP A 114 13.03 -11.72 -3.58
C ASP A 114 11.71 -12.45 -3.24
N LEU A 115 11.45 -12.76 -1.95
CA LEU A 115 10.19 -13.35 -1.49
C LEU A 115 8.99 -12.41 -1.69
N VAL A 116 9.13 -11.13 -1.35
CA VAL A 116 8.08 -10.12 -1.57
C VAL A 116 7.83 -9.92 -3.07
N LYS A 117 8.90 -9.79 -3.87
CA LYS A 117 8.83 -9.66 -5.34
C LYS A 117 8.02 -10.79 -5.98
N LYS A 118 8.30 -12.03 -5.60
CA LYS A 118 7.63 -13.25 -6.10
C LYS A 118 6.11 -13.20 -5.91
N ASN A 119 5.64 -12.60 -4.82
CA ASN A 119 4.23 -12.49 -4.48
C ASN A 119 3.56 -11.19 -4.98
N SER A 120 4.29 -10.29 -5.65
CA SER A 120 3.85 -8.93 -6.01
C SER A 120 2.68 -8.83 -7.01
N PHE A 121 2.15 -9.96 -7.49
CA PHE A 121 0.97 -10.01 -8.36
C PHE A 121 -0.35 -9.93 -7.58
N SER A 122 -0.41 -10.50 -6.37
CA SER A 122 -1.63 -10.63 -5.56
C SER A 122 -1.65 -9.79 -4.27
N HIS A 123 -0.60 -9.01 -4.02
CA HIS A 123 -0.53 -8.13 -2.85
C HIS A 123 0.17 -6.79 -3.12
N ARG A 124 -0.01 -5.83 -2.22
CA ARG A 124 0.92 -4.70 -2.03
C ARG A 124 1.61 -4.74 -0.68
N CYS A 125 2.85 -4.24 -0.62
CA CYS A 125 3.60 -4.05 0.62
C CYS A 125 3.86 -2.56 0.87
N PHE A 126 3.37 -2.04 2.00
CA PHE A 126 3.67 -0.72 2.52
C PHE A 126 4.63 -0.89 3.70
N SER A 127 5.76 -0.17 3.71
CA SER A 127 6.82 -0.35 4.69
C SER A 127 7.12 0.94 5.43
N PHE A 128 7.33 0.82 6.74
CA PHE A 128 7.47 1.92 7.68
C PHE A 128 8.74 1.73 8.51
N GLY A 129 9.77 2.52 8.20
CA GLY A 129 11.00 2.59 8.98
C GLY A 129 10.82 3.53 10.17
N ILE A 130 10.98 3.03 11.39
CA ILE A 130 10.73 3.79 12.62
C ILE A 130 12.08 4.18 13.25
N GLY A 131 12.34 5.49 13.37
CA GLY A 131 13.60 6.02 13.92
C GLY A 131 14.82 5.78 13.02
N GLU A 132 15.96 6.32 13.46
CA GLU A 132 17.22 6.32 12.69
C GLU A 132 17.88 4.94 12.52
N GLY A 133 17.38 3.90 13.21
CA GLY A 133 17.89 2.53 13.13
C GLY A 133 17.31 1.71 11.97
N ALA A 134 16.25 2.19 11.31
CA ALA A 134 15.54 1.42 10.30
C ALA A 134 16.31 1.34 8.96
N SER A 135 16.55 0.12 8.46
CA SER A 135 17.30 -0.06 7.22
C SER A 135 16.59 0.50 5.99
N SER A 136 17.16 1.57 5.43
CA SER A 136 16.68 2.16 4.18
C SER A 136 16.66 1.19 3.01
N ALA A 137 17.56 0.20 2.96
CA ALA A 137 17.58 -0.81 1.91
C ALA A 137 16.40 -1.80 2.05
N LEU A 138 16.11 -2.24 3.27
CA LEU A 138 14.98 -3.11 3.56
C LEU A 138 13.65 -2.39 3.31
N ILE A 139 13.46 -1.21 3.92
CA ILE A 139 12.22 -0.44 3.84
C ILE A 139 11.88 -0.08 2.38
N ASN A 140 12.79 0.56 1.65
CA ASN A 140 12.54 0.92 0.25
C ASN A 140 12.40 -0.32 -0.64
N GLY A 141 13.16 -1.39 -0.37
CA GLY A 141 13.07 -2.64 -1.10
C GLY A 141 11.70 -3.31 -0.95
N LEU A 142 11.19 -3.44 0.28
CA LEU A 142 9.90 -4.05 0.58
C LEU A 142 8.76 -3.35 -0.18
N ALA A 143 8.72 -2.01 -0.13
CA ALA A 143 7.73 -1.22 -0.84
C ALA A 143 7.86 -1.34 -2.36
N LYS A 144 9.08 -1.23 -2.89
CA LYS A 144 9.35 -1.28 -4.34
C LYS A 144 8.96 -2.63 -4.93
N GLU A 145 9.47 -3.71 -4.36
CA GLU A 145 9.25 -5.07 -4.87
C GLU A 145 7.81 -5.54 -4.60
N GLY A 146 7.20 -5.06 -3.50
CA GLY A 146 5.78 -5.25 -3.20
C GLY A 146 4.86 -4.17 -3.78
N ARG A 147 5.31 -3.31 -4.69
CA ARG A 147 4.50 -2.29 -5.40
C ARG A 147 3.61 -1.37 -4.51
N GLY A 148 4.03 -1.10 -3.27
CA GLY A 148 3.40 -0.12 -2.38
C GLY A 148 4.29 1.10 -2.15
N HIS A 149 4.25 1.67 -0.94
CA HIS A 149 5.02 2.87 -0.58
C HIS A 149 5.85 2.64 0.68
N ALA A 150 7.07 3.17 0.65
CA ALA A 150 7.97 3.25 1.79
C ALA A 150 7.79 4.60 2.48
N GLN A 151 7.77 4.60 3.80
CA GLN A 151 7.82 5.82 4.61
C GLN A 151 8.80 5.63 5.78
N PHE A 152 9.43 6.73 6.19
CA PHE A 152 10.26 6.78 7.39
C PHE A 152 9.59 7.71 8.40
N ILE A 153 9.65 7.35 9.68
CA ILE A 153 9.10 8.09 10.82
C ILE A 153 10.28 8.43 11.71
N THR A 154 10.81 9.65 11.60
CA THR A 154 12.00 10.10 12.33
C THR A 154 11.76 11.45 13.02
N GLY A 155 12.65 11.81 13.96
CA GLY A 155 12.53 13.06 14.73
C GLY A 155 11.14 13.26 15.37
N THR A 156 10.43 14.30 14.94
CA THR A 156 9.10 14.69 15.45
C THR A 156 7.93 14.21 14.56
N ASP A 157 8.15 13.23 13.69
CA ASP A 157 7.10 12.69 12.82
C ASP A 157 5.97 12.01 13.61
N ARG A 158 4.71 12.30 13.27
CA ARG A 158 3.53 11.58 13.77
C ARG A 158 3.28 10.34 12.90
N MET A 159 3.50 9.16 13.49
CA MET A 159 3.41 7.86 12.80
C MET A 159 2.02 7.63 12.20
N GLN A 160 0.99 7.97 12.96
CA GLN A 160 -0.42 7.84 12.63
C GLN A 160 -0.75 8.53 11.31
N THR A 161 -0.33 9.79 11.14
CA THR A 161 -0.55 10.57 9.90
C THR A 161 0.06 9.87 8.68
N LYS A 162 1.33 9.47 8.78
CA LYS A 162 2.09 8.78 7.72
C LYS A 162 1.47 7.44 7.34
N VAL A 163 1.04 6.67 8.33
CA VAL A 163 0.40 5.36 8.10
C VAL A 163 -0.96 5.50 7.44
N MET A 164 -1.76 6.48 7.84
CA MET A 164 -3.07 6.73 7.22
C MET A 164 -2.96 7.28 5.80
N GLN A 165 -1.90 8.03 5.46
CA GLN A 165 -1.55 8.32 4.05
C GLN A 165 -1.38 7.04 3.24
N SER A 166 -0.60 6.06 3.72
CA SER A 166 -0.47 4.75 3.07
C SER A 166 -1.79 3.97 3.04
N MET A 167 -2.63 4.05 4.09
CA MET A 167 -3.93 3.38 4.13
C MET A 167 -4.88 3.88 3.03
N ARG A 168 -4.88 5.18 2.73
CA ARG A 168 -5.64 5.73 1.59
C ARG A 168 -5.23 5.08 0.26
N PHE A 169 -3.94 4.79 0.06
CA PHE A 169 -3.48 4.05 -1.13
C PHE A 169 -3.89 2.58 -1.07
N ALA A 170 -3.82 1.94 0.11
CA ALA A 170 -4.22 0.56 0.33
C ALA A 170 -5.71 0.32 0.01
N LEU A 171 -6.58 1.28 0.33
CA LEU A 171 -8.03 1.25 0.10
C LEU A 171 -8.47 1.75 -1.29
N GLN A 172 -7.56 2.18 -2.17
CA GLN A 172 -7.92 2.52 -3.55
C GLN A 172 -8.46 1.27 -4.29
N PRO A 173 -9.58 1.37 -5.02
CA PRO A 173 -10.11 0.28 -5.81
C PRO A 173 -9.06 -0.30 -6.75
N ALA A 174 -8.99 -1.63 -6.78
CA ALA A 174 -8.17 -2.37 -7.73
C ALA A 174 -9.01 -2.82 -8.93
N VAL A 175 -8.32 -3.07 -10.03
CA VAL A 175 -8.83 -3.87 -11.15
C VAL A 175 -8.60 -5.34 -10.80
N GLU A 176 -9.67 -6.13 -10.79
CA GLU A 176 -9.70 -7.52 -10.32
C GLU A 176 -10.39 -8.42 -11.36
N ASN A 177 -10.43 -9.74 -11.12
CA ASN A 177 -11.06 -10.72 -12.02
C ASN A 177 -10.64 -10.56 -13.49
N ILE A 178 -9.36 -10.25 -13.70
CA ILE A 178 -8.81 -9.97 -15.02
C ILE A 178 -8.71 -11.28 -15.81
N SER A 179 -9.37 -11.32 -16.96
CA SER A 179 -9.27 -12.40 -17.93
C SER A 179 -8.93 -11.82 -19.30
N VAL A 180 -7.97 -12.47 -19.99
CA VAL A 180 -7.52 -12.09 -21.33
C VAL A 180 -7.89 -13.23 -22.27
N THR A 181 -8.79 -12.95 -23.22
CA THR A 181 -9.25 -13.90 -24.22
C THR A 181 -8.87 -13.41 -25.61
N TRP A 182 -8.38 -14.31 -26.45
CA TRP A 182 -7.93 -14.02 -27.81
C TRP A 182 -8.94 -14.59 -28.82
N ASP A 183 -9.29 -13.77 -29.80
CA ASP A 183 -10.17 -14.12 -30.90
C ASP A 183 -9.33 -14.03 -32.18
N LEU A 184 -9.03 -15.18 -32.78
CA LEU A 184 -8.04 -15.35 -33.82
C LEU A 184 -8.61 -16.19 -34.98
N PRO A 185 -8.21 -15.92 -36.23
CA PRO A 185 -8.60 -16.73 -37.38
C PRO A 185 -8.18 -18.20 -37.24
N LYS A 186 -8.94 -19.09 -37.89
CA LYS A 186 -8.57 -20.51 -37.99
C LYS A 186 -7.16 -20.66 -38.57
N GLY A 187 -6.32 -21.44 -37.88
CA GLY A 187 -4.93 -21.67 -38.27
C GLY A 187 -3.91 -20.78 -37.56
N VAL A 188 -4.35 -19.81 -36.74
CA VAL A 188 -3.49 -19.01 -35.84
C VAL A 188 -3.77 -19.37 -34.38
N SER A 189 -2.72 -19.60 -33.61
CA SER A 189 -2.78 -19.82 -32.16
C SER A 189 -1.93 -18.78 -31.41
N VAL A 190 -2.09 -18.74 -30.08
CA VAL A 190 -1.39 -17.81 -29.20
C VAL A 190 -0.79 -18.53 -28.00
N THR A 191 0.47 -18.21 -27.71
CA THR A 191 1.17 -18.60 -26.49
C THR A 191 1.44 -17.35 -25.67
N VAL A 192 0.83 -17.22 -24.49
CA VAL A 192 1.09 -16.10 -23.58
C VAL A 192 2.42 -16.34 -22.87
N LEU A 193 3.37 -15.41 -23.01
CA LEU A 193 4.75 -15.50 -22.49
C LEU A 193 4.90 -14.82 -21.12
N SER A 194 3.82 -14.30 -20.55
CA SER A 194 3.79 -13.53 -19.29
C SER A 194 2.92 -14.22 -18.25
N PRO A 195 3.25 -14.13 -16.95
CA PRO A 195 2.37 -14.61 -15.89
C PRO A 195 0.97 -13.96 -15.96
N PRO A 196 -0.09 -14.67 -15.52
CA PRO A 196 -1.44 -14.11 -15.43
C PRO A 196 -1.46 -12.83 -14.59
N ILE A 197 -2.20 -11.82 -15.04
CA ILE A 197 -2.43 -10.60 -14.26
C ILE A 197 -3.60 -10.87 -13.32
N THR A 198 -3.37 -10.88 -12.01
CA THR A 198 -4.42 -11.09 -11.00
C THR A 198 -5.06 -9.77 -10.54
N THR A 199 -4.27 -8.71 -10.42
CA THR A 199 -4.70 -7.41 -9.87
C THR A 199 -3.91 -6.26 -10.48
N ILE A 200 -4.55 -5.11 -10.70
CA ILE A 200 -3.87 -3.84 -11.06
C ILE A 200 -4.39 -2.71 -10.16
N PHE A 201 -3.50 -2.03 -9.46
CA PHE A 201 -3.85 -0.87 -8.62
C PHE A 201 -3.70 0.46 -9.38
N GLN A 202 -4.32 1.53 -8.88
CA GLN A 202 -4.21 2.87 -9.49
C GLN A 202 -2.73 3.28 -9.68
N GLY A 203 -2.39 3.74 -10.88
CA GLY A 203 -1.03 4.15 -11.26
C GLY A 203 -0.09 3.01 -11.67
N GLN A 204 -0.48 1.74 -11.50
CA GLN A 204 0.30 0.60 -11.98
C GLN A 204 0.01 0.31 -13.47
N ARG A 205 1.01 -0.26 -14.16
CA ARG A 205 0.88 -0.84 -15.50
C ARG A 205 1.25 -2.32 -15.46
N SER A 206 0.42 -3.17 -16.07
CA SER A 206 0.79 -4.56 -16.37
C SER A 206 1.07 -4.71 -17.87
N LEU A 207 1.93 -5.65 -18.22
CA LEU A 207 2.31 -5.96 -19.60
C LEU A 207 2.03 -7.44 -19.87
N VAL A 208 1.49 -7.74 -21.04
CA VAL A 208 1.32 -9.10 -21.54
C VAL A 208 2.10 -9.23 -22.83
N TYR A 209 3.12 -10.06 -22.83
CA TYR A 209 3.78 -10.54 -24.04
C TYR A 209 3.10 -11.83 -24.48
N ALA A 210 2.79 -11.93 -25.77
CA ALA A 210 2.20 -13.11 -26.37
C ALA A 210 2.84 -13.36 -27.74
N GLN A 211 3.11 -14.62 -28.05
CA GLN A 211 3.60 -15.08 -29.34
C GLN A 211 2.43 -15.64 -30.14
N LEU A 212 2.25 -15.15 -31.35
CA LEU A 212 1.29 -15.70 -32.31
C LEU A 212 2.03 -16.67 -33.24
N THR A 213 1.41 -17.81 -33.53
CA THR A 213 1.99 -18.83 -34.42
C THR A 213 0.92 -19.37 -35.38
N GLY A 214 1.30 -19.60 -36.63
CA GLY A 214 0.39 -20.08 -37.68
C GLY A 214 0.53 -19.32 -38.99
N GLN A 215 -0.41 -19.57 -39.90
CA GLN A 215 -0.54 -18.83 -41.16
C GLN A 215 -1.87 -18.05 -41.17
N SER A 216 -1.84 -16.82 -41.63
CA SER A 216 -3.02 -15.98 -41.89
C SER A 216 -2.88 -15.28 -43.25
N SER A 217 -3.99 -14.80 -43.81
CA SER A 217 -3.91 -13.85 -44.92
C SER A 217 -3.36 -12.50 -44.45
N GLU A 218 -2.75 -11.71 -45.35
CA GLU A 218 -2.22 -10.39 -45.01
C GLU A 218 -3.29 -9.39 -44.53
N ALA A 219 -4.54 -9.60 -44.93
CA ALA A 219 -5.69 -8.78 -44.51
C ALA A 219 -6.39 -9.30 -43.24
N ALA A 220 -5.86 -10.35 -42.60
CA ALA A 220 -6.49 -10.92 -41.41
C ALA A 220 -6.30 -10.02 -40.18
N GLU A 221 -7.37 -9.82 -39.42
CA GLU A 221 -7.34 -9.20 -38.09
C GLU A 221 -7.44 -10.27 -37.01
N GLY A 222 -6.75 -10.06 -35.89
CA GLY A 222 -7.02 -10.69 -34.62
C GLY A 222 -7.63 -9.68 -33.64
N SER A 223 -8.19 -10.16 -32.54
CA SER A 223 -8.53 -9.28 -31.43
C SER A 223 -8.25 -9.89 -30.07
N VAL A 224 -7.89 -9.03 -29.12
CA VAL A 224 -7.72 -9.39 -27.71
C VAL A 224 -8.78 -8.67 -26.90
N ARG A 225 -9.48 -9.41 -26.06
CA ARG A 225 -10.51 -8.91 -25.14
C ARG A 225 -10.02 -9.08 -23.72
N VAL A 226 -10.02 -8.01 -22.95
CA VAL A 226 -9.73 -8.02 -21.52
C VAL A 226 -11.04 -7.74 -20.78
N LYS A 227 -11.49 -8.68 -19.95
CA LYS A 227 -12.62 -8.49 -19.01
C LYS A 227 -12.06 -8.36 -17.60
N TYR A 228 -12.66 -7.50 -16.78
CA TYR A 228 -12.24 -7.25 -15.40
C TYR A 228 -13.36 -6.62 -14.57
N SER A 229 -13.26 -6.68 -13.26
CA SER A 229 -14.05 -5.89 -12.31
C SER A 229 -13.26 -4.65 -11.88
N LEU A 230 -13.93 -3.52 -11.74
CA LEU A 230 -13.41 -2.33 -11.07
C LEU A 230 -14.50 -1.75 -10.16
N ALA A 231 -14.22 -1.67 -8.86
CA ALA A 231 -15.20 -1.24 -7.84
C ALA A 231 -16.55 -1.99 -7.94
N GLY A 232 -16.51 -3.30 -8.24
CA GLY A 232 -17.70 -4.15 -8.42
C GLY A 232 -18.32 -4.13 -9.82
N TYR A 233 -17.99 -3.15 -10.67
CA TYR A 233 -18.53 -3.05 -12.03
C TYR A 233 -17.73 -3.91 -13.02
N LEU A 234 -18.40 -4.89 -13.62
CA LEU A 234 -17.82 -5.72 -14.68
C LEU A 234 -17.65 -4.89 -15.97
N THR A 235 -16.42 -4.75 -16.42
CA THR A 235 -16.02 -4.01 -17.61
C THR A 235 -15.34 -4.93 -18.62
N GLN A 236 -15.43 -4.60 -19.90
CA GLN A 236 -14.63 -5.24 -20.95
C GLN A 236 -14.06 -4.20 -21.92
N ASN A 237 -12.82 -4.41 -22.36
CA ASN A 237 -12.21 -3.70 -23.48
C ASN A 237 -11.80 -4.71 -24.55
N GLN A 238 -11.89 -4.32 -25.83
CA GLN A 238 -11.45 -5.13 -26.96
C GLN A 238 -10.52 -4.29 -27.84
N LEU A 239 -9.32 -4.82 -28.11
CA LEU A 239 -8.36 -4.25 -29.06
C LEU A 239 -8.29 -5.17 -30.28
N ARG A 240 -8.53 -4.61 -31.47
CA ARG A 240 -8.26 -5.29 -32.75
C ARG A 240 -6.84 -4.95 -33.20
N PHE A 241 -6.20 -5.88 -33.89
CA PHE A 241 -4.85 -5.71 -34.43
C PHE A 241 -4.72 -6.47 -35.76
N SER A 242 -3.88 -5.96 -36.66
CA SER A 242 -3.54 -6.68 -37.88
C SER A 242 -2.63 -7.87 -37.56
N LEU A 243 -2.85 -9.00 -38.26
CA LEU A 243 -1.96 -10.15 -38.22
C LEU A 243 -0.83 -10.06 -39.25
N LYS A 244 -0.82 -9.03 -40.12
CA LYS A 244 0.35 -8.72 -40.94
C LYS A 244 1.51 -8.30 -40.02
N PRO A 245 2.64 -9.02 -40.01
CA PRO A 245 3.81 -8.61 -39.24
C PRO A 245 4.28 -7.23 -39.71
N ALA A 246 4.59 -6.35 -38.77
CA ALA A 246 5.18 -5.06 -39.09
C ALA A 246 6.60 -5.25 -39.64
N GLU A 247 6.90 -4.58 -40.75
CA GLU A 247 8.20 -4.63 -41.42
C GLU A 247 9.30 -4.05 -40.50
N ASP A 248 10.40 -4.79 -40.37
CA ASP A 248 11.57 -4.53 -39.52
C ASP A 248 11.32 -3.84 -38.16
N THR A 249 10.69 -4.57 -37.23
CA THR A 249 10.58 -4.15 -35.82
C THR A 249 11.80 -4.51 -34.96
N GLY A 250 12.84 -5.08 -35.57
CA GLY A 250 13.97 -5.68 -34.86
C GLY A 250 13.57 -6.77 -33.84
N LEU A 251 14.47 -7.09 -32.92
CA LEU A 251 14.27 -8.15 -31.92
C LEU A 251 13.87 -7.65 -30.53
N THR A 252 13.54 -6.36 -30.35
CA THR A 252 13.32 -5.76 -29.03
C THR A 252 12.11 -6.36 -28.30
N ILE A 253 10.95 -6.44 -28.95
CA ILE A 253 9.74 -7.04 -28.34
C ILE A 253 9.94 -8.54 -28.10
N HIS A 254 10.55 -9.24 -29.06
CA HIS A 254 10.93 -10.66 -28.96
C HIS A 254 11.80 -10.94 -27.72
N ARG A 255 12.83 -10.12 -27.49
CA ARG A 255 13.72 -10.21 -26.32
C ARG A 255 13.05 -9.85 -25.01
N LEU A 256 12.12 -8.90 -25.00
CA LEU A 256 11.34 -8.57 -23.80
C LEU A 256 10.36 -9.70 -23.42
N GLY A 257 9.74 -10.34 -24.42
CA GLY A 257 8.93 -11.54 -24.23
C GLY A 257 9.76 -12.71 -23.70
N ALA A 258 10.90 -13.00 -24.32
CA ALA A 258 11.84 -14.02 -23.87
C ALA A 258 12.36 -13.75 -22.45
N GLN A 259 12.76 -12.52 -22.13
CA GLN A 259 13.19 -12.14 -20.76
C GLN A 259 12.08 -12.35 -19.73
N THR A 260 10.82 -12.09 -20.09
CA THR A 260 9.68 -12.28 -19.19
C THR A 260 9.44 -13.78 -18.92
N LEU A 261 9.50 -14.60 -19.96
CA LEU A 261 9.34 -16.05 -19.85
C LEU A 261 10.51 -16.72 -19.10
N ILE A 262 11.77 -16.35 -19.42
CA ILE A 262 12.98 -16.80 -18.69
C ILE A 262 12.80 -16.56 -17.18
N ARG A 263 12.44 -15.33 -16.78
CA ARG A 263 12.23 -15.00 -15.36
C ARG A 263 11.11 -15.79 -14.70
N SER A 264 10.08 -16.19 -15.46
CA SER A 264 8.99 -17.03 -14.95
C SER A 264 9.49 -18.46 -14.66
N LEU A 265 10.17 -19.06 -15.64
CA LEU A 265 10.75 -20.41 -15.53
C LEU A 265 11.85 -20.47 -14.45
N GLU A 266 12.68 -19.43 -14.31
CA GLU A 266 13.67 -19.29 -13.22
C GLU A 266 13.03 -19.17 -11.82
N MET A 267 11.75 -18.84 -11.70
CA MET A 267 11.05 -18.87 -10.41
C MET A 267 10.50 -20.28 -10.13
N GLU A 268 9.90 -20.92 -11.14
CA GLU A 268 9.38 -22.30 -11.08
C GLU A 268 10.48 -23.32 -10.73
N GLU A 269 11.64 -23.24 -11.40
CA GLU A 269 12.79 -24.12 -11.14
C GLU A 269 13.31 -24.01 -9.69
N ARG A 270 13.23 -22.82 -9.09
CA ARG A 270 13.60 -22.61 -7.68
C ARG A 270 12.60 -23.21 -6.69
N GLU A 271 11.39 -23.55 -7.12
CA GLU A 271 10.37 -24.17 -6.27
C GLU A 271 10.33 -25.69 -6.42
N HIS A 272 10.58 -26.22 -7.61
CA HIS A 272 10.26 -27.61 -7.95
C HIS A 272 11.46 -28.44 -8.43
N GLN A 273 12.61 -27.82 -8.75
CA GLN A 273 13.82 -28.51 -9.23
C GLN A 273 13.53 -29.52 -10.34
N ASP A 274 12.73 -29.12 -11.33
CA ASP A 274 12.41 -29.95 -12.49
C ASP A 274 13.47 -29.70 -13.55
N GLY A 275 14.34 -30.70 -13.76
CA GLY A 275 15.45 -30.61 -14.72
C GLY A 275 15.01 -30.04 -16.07
N GLY A 276 13.85 -30.46 -16.58
CA GLY A 276 13.32 -30.00 -17.86
C GLY A 276 13.00 -28.51 -17.96
N VAL A 277 12.89 -27.77 -16.84
CA VAL A 277 12.75 -26.30 -16.85
C VAL A 277 14.09 -25.64 -17.15
N LYS A 278 15.19 -26.15 -16.60
CA LYS A 278 16.54 -25.62 -16.81
C LYS A 278 16.96 -25.67 -18.28
N GLU A 279 16.76 -26.81 -18.95
CA GLU A 279 17.10 -26.93 -20.38
C GLU A 279 16.30 -25.95 -21.24
N LYS A 280 15.00 -25.75 -20.98
CA LYS A 280 14.15 -24.76 -21.68
C LYS A 280 14.67 -23.33 -21.48
N VAL A 281 15.10 -22.98 -20.26
CA VAL A 281 15.68 -21.66 -19.97
C VAL A 281 16.98 -21.43 -20.73
N VAL A 282 17.85 -22.45 -20.82
CA VAL A 282 19.09 -22.37 -21.60
C VAL A 282 18.80 -22.22 -23.09
N GLU A 283 17.89 -23.02 -23.65
CA GLU A 283 17.49 -22.93 -25.06
C GLU A 283 16.95 -21.54 -25.41
N LEU A 284 15.94 -21.07 -24.66
CA LEU A 284 15.30 -19.77 -24.89
C LEU A 284 16.28 -18.61 -24.73
N SER A 285 17.20 -18.71 -23.75
CA SER A 285 18.26 -17.73 -23.53
C SER A 285 19.21 -17.62 -24.73
N VAL A 286 19.67 -18.75 -25.25
CA VAL A 286 20.57 -18.81 -26.41
C VAL A 286 19.87 -18.32 -27.68
N GLN A 287 18.64 -18.79 -27.95
CA GLN A 287 17.90 -18.42 -29.16
C GLN A 287 17.55 -16.92 -29.21
N SER A 288 17.17 -16.32 -28.07
CA SER A 288 16.80 -14.90 -28.00
C SER A 288 17.98 -13.94 -27.84
N GLY A 289 19.14 -14.45 -27.38
CA GLY A 289 20.27 -13.64 -26.95
C GLY A 289 19.96 -12.82 -25.69
N VAL A 290 19.26 -13.43 -24.72
CA VAL A 290 18.89 -12.83 -23.43
C VAL A 290 19.52 -13.65 -22.31
N SER A 291 20.30 -13.03 -21.43
CA SER A 291 20.95 -13.73 -20.31
C SER A 291 19.93 -14.35 -19.35
N SER A 292 20.22 -15.55 -18.85
CA SER A 292 19.53 -16.19 -17.72
C SER A 292 20.51 -16.48 -16.58
N SER A 293 20.03 -17.05 -15.47
CA SER A 293 20.85 -17.58 -14.38
C SER A 293 21.69 -18.80 -14.78
N PHE A 294 21.46 -19.38 -15.97
CA PHE A 294 22.14 -20.58 -16.46
C PHE A 294 23.02 -20.33 -17.70
N THR A 295 23.11 -19.07 -18.18
CA THR A 295 23.90 -18.70 -19.36
C THR A 295 24.78 -17.48 -19.09
N ALA A 296 25.82 -17.30 -19.90
CA ALA A 296 26.74 -16.17 -19.81
C ALA A 296 27.21 -15.70 -21.19
N PHE A 297 27.43 -14.40 -21.34
CA PHE A 297 28.08 -13.84 -22.52
C PHE A 297 29.60 -13.91 -22.39
N ILE A 298 30.25 -14.60 -23.33
CA ILE A 298 31.72 -14.75 -23.36
C ILE A 298 32.28 -13.84 -24.46
N ALA A 299 33.01 -12.79 -24.07
CA ALA A 299 33.73 -11.94 -25.00
C ALA A 299 35.03 -12.61 -25.44
N VAL A 300 35.05 -13.18 -26.66
CA VAL A 300 36.25 -13.82 -27.23
C VAL A 300 37.06 -12.80 -28.01
N MET A 301 38.25 -12.45 -27.50
CA MET A 301 39.20 -11.60 -28.22
C MET A 301 39.83 -12.38 -29.38
N LYS A 302 39.45 -12.03 -30.62
CA LYS A 302 40.05 -12.55 -31.85
C LYS A 302 41.33 -11.78 -32.21
N SER A 303 42.31 -11.78 -31.32
CA SER A 303 43.68 -11.33 -31.64
C SER A 303 44.36 -12.34 -32.58
N ASP A 304 45.60 -12.04 -32.96
CA ASP A 304 46.47 -12.66 -33.99
C ASP A 304 46.91 -14.12 -33.71
N GLY A 305 46.02 -14.95 -33.18
CA GLY A 305 46.24 -16.39 -32.93
C GLY A 305 47.13 -16.70 -31.72
N LYS A 306 47.67 -15.69 -31.03
CA LYS A 306 48.51 -15.86 -29.84
C LYS A 306 47.67 -16.31 -28.65
N VAL A 307 48.02 -17.49 -28.12
CA VAL A 307 47.42 -18.05 -26.90
C VAL A 307 47.70 -17.12 -25.71
N ILE A 308 46.65 -16.64 -25.06
CA ILE A 308 46.76 -15.91 -23.78
C ILE A 308 47.14 -16.93 -22.70
N GLN A 309 48.39 -16.90 -22.24
CA GLN A 309 48.86 -17.73 -21.12
C GLN A 309 48.78 -16.95 -19.81
N GLY A 310 48.27 -17.60 -18.76
CA GLY A 310 48.17 -17.05 -17.41
C GLY A 310 47.06 -17.72 -16.58
N PRO A 311 47.03 -17.49 -15.26
CA PRO A 311 45.92 -17.94 -14.42
C PRO A 311 44.63 -17.18 -14.79
N LEU A 312 43.48 -17.84 -14.62
CA LEU A 312 42.18 -17.23 -14.90
C LEU A 312 41.88 -16.17 -13.85
N LEU A 313 41.96 -14.89 -14.24
CA LEU A 313 41.77 -13.75 -13.34
C LEU A 313 40.28 -13.44 -13.15
N HIS A 314 39.72 -13.89 -12.02
CA HIS A 314 38.39 -13.44 -11.61
C HIS A 314 38.45 -11.99 -11.10
N ARG A 315 37.91 -11.06 -11.89
CA ARG A 315 37.70 -9.67 -11.48
C ARG A 315 36.20 -9.41 -11.35
N ALA A 316 35.72 -9.28 -10.12
CA ALA A 316 34.40 -8.73 -9.87
C ALA A 316 34.37 -7.29 -10.42
N ILE A 317 33.67 -7.07 -11.53
CA ILE A 317 33.39 -5.71 -12.01
C ILE A 317 32.26 -5.17 -11.13
N PRO A 318 32.45 -4.04 -10.42
CA PRO A 318 31.39 -3.43 -9.66
C PRO A 318 30.26 -3.02 -10.62
N VAL A 319 29.14 -3.74 -10.57
CA VAL A 319 27.90 -3.25 -11.17
C VAL A 319 27.54 -2.00 -10.38
N ALA A 320 27.34 -0.87 -11.06
CA ALA A 320 26.92 0.37 -10.42
C ALA A 320 25.48 0.21 -9.90
N THR A 321 25.34 -0.35 -8.70
CA THR A 321 24.13 -0.24 -7.89
C THR A 321 23.97 1.24 -7.56
N GLY A 322 23.12 1.92 -8.34
CA GLY A 322 23.09 3.38 -8.36
C GLY A 322 22.92 4.00 -6.97
N SER A 323 23.97 4.66 -6.51
CA SER A 323 23.86 5.68 -5.47
C SER A 323 22.92 6.80 -5.96
N PRO A 324 22.13 7.42 -5.08
CA PRO A 324 21.13 8.41 -5.49
C PRO A 324 21.80 9.69 -6.01
N LEU A 325 21.92 9.82 -7.32
CA LEU A 325 22.33 11.08 -7.95
C LEU A 325 21.18 12.09 -7.87
N MET A 326 21.22 12.90 -6.82
CA MET A 326 20.51 14.17 -6.76
C MET A 326 21.11 15.10 -7.84
N HIS A 327 20.24 15.74 -8.62
CA HIS A 327 20.55 16.74 -9.67
C HIS A 327 21.28 16.26 -10.95
N THR A 328 20.52 15.93 -11.99
CA THR A 328 20.46 16.82 -13.17
C THR A 328 19.12 16.67 -13.91
N VAL A 329 18.39 17.78 -14.07
CA VAL A 329 17.14 17.84 -14.83
C VAL A 329 17.49 18.31 -16.24
N ASP A 330 17.64 17.40 -17.21
CA ASP A 330 17.63 17.76 -18.65
C ASP A 330 17.45 16.57 -19.62
N SER A 331 17.80 15.33 -19.25
CA SER A 331 17.79 14.17 -20.19
C SER A 331 16.42 13.52 -20.45
N ILE A 332 15.30 14.21 -20.19
CA ILE A 332 13.93 13.73 -20.52
C ILE A 332 13.38 14.40 -21.80
N ARG A 333 14.12 15.35 -22.38
CA ARG A 333 13.61 16.18 -23.49
C ARG A 333 13.52 15.48 -24.85
N GLU A 334 14.22 14.38 -25.07
CA GLU A 334 14.16 13.62 -26.34
C GLU A 334 13.12 12.48 -26.35
N GLY A 335 12.67 12.01 -25.18
CA GLY A 335 11.65 10.96 -25.07
C GLY A 335 10.20 11.42 -25.30
N VAL A 336 9.94 12.73 -25.28
CA VAL A 336 8.58 13.30 -25.39
C VAL A 336 8.18 13.55 -26.85
N ALA A 337 9.13 13.87 -27.74
CA ALA A 337 8.87 14.20 -29.14
C ALA A 337 8.19 13.07 -29.95
N ILE A 338 8.41 11.81 -29.57
CA ILE A 338 7.84 10.64 -30.27
C ILE A 338 6.38 10.36 -29.86
N LEU A 339 5.92 10.88 -28.71
CA LEU A 339 4.54 10.71 -28.24
C LEU A 339 3.59 11.83 -28.69
N GLU A 340 4.09 13.03 -28.97
CA GLU A 340 3.25 14.12 -29.48
C GLU A 340 2.88 13.97 -30.96
N ALA A 341 3.70 13.26 -31.75
CA ALA A 341 3.47 13.01 -33.18
C ALA A 341 2.19 12.19 -33.49
N ASN A 342 1.67 11.41 -32.53
CA ASN A 342 0.45 10.60 -32.70
C ASN A 342 -0.83 11.27 -32.18
N ARG A 343 -0.77 12.54 -31.72
CA ARG A 343 -1.94 13.25 -31.15
C ARG A 343 -2.85 13.89 -32.20
N SER A 344 -2.45 13.91 -33.46
CA SER A 344 -3.15 14.58 -34.57
C SER A 344 -4.12 13.70 -35.37
N LEU A 345 -4.24 12.40 -35.07
CA LEU A 345 -5.02 11.43 -35.85
C LEU A 345 -6.24 10.81 -35.16
N VAL A 346 -6.62 11.29 -33.97
CA VAL A 346 -7.86 10.86 -33.28
C VAL A 346 -8.70 12.08 -32.90
N HIS A 347 -9.25 12.74 -33.93
CA HIS A 347 -10.20 13.83 -33.75
C HIS A 347 -11.43 13.66 -34.67
N GLU A 348 -12.15 12.54 -34.51
CA GLU A 348 -13.57 12.50 -34.87
C GLU A 348 -14.35 11.39 -34.15
N LYS A 349 -15.62 11.69 -33.84
CA LYS A 349 -16.72 10.75 -33.52
C LYS A 349 -16.54 9.82 -32.30
N SER A 350 -17.03 10.30 -31.16
CA SER A 350 -18.29 9.75 -30.60
C SER A 350 -18.83 10.63 -29.45
N ASN A 351 -19.87 11.42 -29.75
CA ASN A 351 -20.81 11.84 -28.72
C ASN A 351 -21.70 10.63 -28.40
N HIS A 352 -21.79 10.25 -27.12
CA HIS A 352 -22.88 9.52 -26.43
C HIS A 352 -22.32 8.60 -25.34
N LEU A 353 -22.21 9.11 -24.12
CA LEU A 353 -22.61 8.35 -22.93
C LEU A 353 -22.93 9.31 -21.78
N CYS A 354 -24.19 9.31 -21.34
CA CYS A 354 -24.65 10.09 -20.20
C CYS A 354 -25.10 9.14 -19.08
N ILE A 355 -24.87 9.56 -17.83
CA ILE A 355 -25.41 9.02 -16.59
C ILE A 355 -24.90 7.62 -16.18
N LEU A 356 -24.07 7.61 -15.12
CA LEU A 356 -24.47 7.06 -13.81
C LEU A 356 -23.57 7.68 -12.73
N GLU A 357 -24.03 8.81 -12.18
CA GLU A 357 -23.41 9.46 -11.03
C GLU A 357 -24.09 9.00 -9.74
N SER A 358 -23.43 8.13 -8.97
CA SER A 358 -23.77 7.86 -7.56
C SER A 358 -22.52 7.54 -6.73
N ASP A 359 -21.76 6.51 -7.12
CA ASP A 359 -20.80 5.86 -6.20
C ASP A 359 -19.30 6.23 -6.40
N ILE A 360 -18.98 7.07 -7.38
CA ILE A 360 -17.58 7.46 -7.72
C ILE A 360 -17.22 8.87 -7.17
N SER A 361 -18.16 9.53 -6.49
CA SER A 361 -18.05 10.92 -6.03
C SER A 361 -17.07 11.12 -4.86
N PHE A 362 -16.84 10.10 -4.03
CA PHE A 362 -16.04 10.21 -2.80
C PHE A 362 -14.54 10.47 -3.06
N PHE A 363 -13.86 9.56 -3.77
CA PHE A 363 -12.41 9.64 -3.99
C PHE A 363 -11.98 10.67 -5.04
N SER A 364 -12.89 11.11 -5.92
CA SER A 364 -12.59 12.09 -6.98
C SER A 364 -12.52 13.53 -6.45
N ARG A 365 -13.25 13.86 -5.38
CA ARG A 365 -13.41 15.22 -4.83
C ARG A 365 -12.20 15.71 -4.02
N ILE A 366 -11.34 14.80 -3.54
CA ILE A 366 -10.14 15.11 -2.73
C ILE A 366 -9.02 15.79 -3.55
N LYS A 367 -8.92 15.54 -4.86
CA LYS A 367 -7.75 15.98 -5.68
C LYS A 367 -7.74 17.46 -6.10
N LYS A 368 -8.82 18.22 -5.93
CA LYS A 368 -9.03 19.48 -6.69
C LYS A 368 -8.67 20.81 -5.99
N LYS A 369 -7.96 20.79 -4.85
CA LYS A 369 -7.65 22.03 -4.09
C LYS A 369 -6.26 22.14 -3.44
N LEU A 370 -5.25 21.43 -3.94
CA LEU A 370 -3.85 21.59 -3.51
C LEU A 370 -2.90 21.78 -4.70
N ARG A 371 -2.62 23.05 -5.03
CA ARG A 371 -1.44 23.48 -5.81
C ARG A 371 -0.98 24.85 -5.30
N ALA A 372 0.34 25.06 -5.38
CA ALA A 372 1.10 26.23 -4.92
C ALA A 372 1.20 26.41 -3.39
N VAL A 373 2.35 26.04 -2.82
CA VAL A 373 3.33 27.00 -2.27
C VAL A 373 4.73 26.42 -2.59
N LEU A 374 5.66 27.29 -3.00
CA LEU A 374 7.03 26.92 -3.38
C LEU A 374 7.97 26.98 -2.18
N TRP A 375 8.81 25.95 -2.02
CA TRP A 375 9.87 25.89 -1.01
C TRP A 375 11.09 26.72 -1.44
N LYS A 376 11.70 27.44 -0.50
CA LYS A 376 13.06 27.98 -0.58
C LYS A 376 13.90 27.38 0.56
N PRO A 377 15.13 26.92 0.31
CA PRO A 377 16.03 26.49 1.38
C PRO A 377 16.65 27.71 2.08
N SER A 378 16.99 27.54 3.36
CA SER A 378 17.80 28.44 4.15
C SER A 378 18.91 27.64 4.84
N ASP A 379 20.16 27.97 4.59
CA ASP A 379 21.30 27.36 5.29
C ASP A 379 21.32 27.74 6.78
N ARG A 380 21.71 26.81 7.65
CA ARG A 380 22.65 27.10 8.75
C ARG A 380 23.34 25.86 9.33
N SER A 381 24.52 26.14 9.86
CA SER A 381 25.61 25.22 10.18
C SER A 381 25.45 24.44 11.49
N LEU A 382 26.16 23.31 11.56
CA LEU A 382 26.44 22.54 12.78
C LEU A 382 27.00 23.41 13.92
N GLN A 383 26.71 22.98 15.15
CA GLN A 383 27.70 22.94 16.24
C GLN A 383 27.49 21.64 17.04
N THR A 384 28.59 21.02 17.46
CA THR A 384 28.63 19.73 18.15
C THR A 384 29.34 19.87 19.48
N ASP A 385 28.69 19.43 20.55
CA ASP A 385 29.29 19.04 21.83
C ASP A 385 28.43 17.88 22.38
N GLY A 386 28.92 16.83 23.04
CA GLY A 386 30.29 16.61 23.52
C GLY A 386 30.31 16.32 25.03
N ALA A 387 29.65 15.25 25.49
CA ALA A 387 29.66 14.85 26.91
C ALA A 387 29.48 13.33 27.10
N ASP A 388 29.99 12.84 28.23
CA ASP A 388 30.52 11.48 28.38
C ASP A 388 29.60 10.44 29.04
N TYR A 389 29.99 9.17 28.90
CA TYR A 389 29.37 8.01 29.53
C TYR A 389 29.60 7.96 31.05
N SER A 390 28.59 7.54 31.83
CA SER A 390 28.85 6.75 33.04
C SER A 390 27.67 5.84 33.40
N GLN A 391 27.97 4.57 33.67
CA GLN A 391 27.01 3.55 34.10
C GLN A 391 26.84 3.57 35.62
N THR A 392 25.62 3.39 36.12
CA THR A 392 25.40 2.63 37.36
C THR A 392 24.13 1.79 37.24
N SER A 393 24.24 0.49 37.52
CA SER A 393 23.12 -0.45 37.56
C SER A 393 22.42 -0.40 38.91
N LYS A 394 21.08 -0.42 38.91
CA LYS A 394 20.27 -0.81 40.07
C LYS A 394 19.07 -1.63 39.59
N LEU A 395 18.89 -2.80 40.20
CA LEU A 395 17.68 -3.60 40.03
C LEU A 395 16.51 -2.88 40.69
N HIS A 396 15.33 -2.89 40.05
CA HIS A 396 14.07 -2.63 40.73
C HIS A 396 12.89 -3.35 40.07
N ASP A 397 11.84 -3.49 40.87
CA ASP A 397 10.72 -4.40 40.70
C ASP A 397 9.80 -4.10 39.52
N THR A 398 9.10 -5.15 39.09
CA THR A 398 8.12 -5.15 38.00
C THR A 398 6.92 -4.24 38.30
N GLN A 399 7.05 -2.94 38.05
CA GLN A 399 5.91 -2.03 38.01
C GLN A 399 5.14 -2.21 36.70
N LEU A 400 3.84 -2.44 36.83
CA LEU A 400 2.91 -2.41 35.69
C LEU A 400 2.86 -0.96 35.15
N HIS A 401 3.60 -0.68 34.07
CA HIS A 401 3.68 0.67 33.50
C HIS A 401 2.30 1.15 33.03
N LYS A 402 1.70 2.09 33.77
CA LYS A 402 0.55 2.85 33.28
C LYS A 402 0.99 3.66 32.06
N GLN A 403 0.43 3.36 30.89
CA GLN A 403 0.68 4.12 29.67
C GLN A 403 0.24 5.60 29.85
N PRO A 404 0.87 6.55 29.15
CA PRO A 404 0.40 7.92 29.13
C PRO A 404 -1.04 8.00 28.60
N PRO A 405 -1.86 8.95 29.08
CA PRO A 405 -3.25 9.08 28.64
C PRO A 405 -3.31 9.51 27.16
N ARG A 406 -3.85 8.64 26.30
CA ARG A 406 -4.14 8.90 24.89
C ARG A 406 -4.75 10.29 24.65
N ASP A 407 -4.43 10.90 23.52
CA ASP A 407 -5.08 12.14 23.10
C ASP A 407 -6.60 11.94 22.86
N ASN A 408 -7.39 13.01 22.87
CA ASN A 408 -8.85 12.88 22.75
C ASN A 408 -9.30 12.37 21.37
N LEU A 409 -8.48 12.51 20.32
CA LEU A 409 -8.78 11.94 19.01
C LEU A 409 -8.66 10.41 19.07
N LEU A 410 -7.57 9.88 19.62
CA LEU A 410 -7.37 8.44 19.81
C LEU A 410 -8.41 7.82 20.77
N LYS A 411 -8.87 8.55 21.80
CA LYS A 411 -10.02 8.13 22.62
C LYS A 411 -11.29 8.00 21.79
N LEU A 412 -11.64 9.02 21.00
CA LEU A 412 -12.83 8.99 20.15
C LEU A 412 -12.76 7.85 19.12
N VAL A 413 -11.59 7.65 18.49
CA VAL A 413 -11.31 6.53 17.59
C VAL A 413 -11.53 5.18 18.30
N GLY A 414 -11.03 5.03 19.53
CA GLY A 414 -11.22 3.82 20.37
C GLY A 414 -12.68 3.41 20.56
N LEU A 415 -13.59 4.39 20.64
CA LEU A 415 -15.02 4.18 20.90
C LEU A 415 -15.85 3.83 19.65
N GLN A 416 -15.29 3.92 18.44
CA GLN A 416 -16.04 3.58 17.23
C GLN A 416 -16.28 2.06 17.16
N LYS A 417 -17.52 1.63 16.93
CA LYS A 417 -17.86 0.23 16.63
C LYS A 417 -17.32 -0.17 15.25
N ALA A 418 -17.11 -1.46 15.01
CA ALA A 418 -16.62 -1.99 13.74
C ALA A 418 -17.52 -1.59 12.56
N SER A 419 -18.83 -1.41 12.79
CA SER A 419 -19.80 -0.88 11.81
C SER A 419 -19.51 0.55 11.33
N GLY A 420 -18.75 1.34 12.10
CA GLY A 420 -18.52 2.77 11.87
C GLY A 420 -19.32 3.72 12.75
N CYS A 421 -20.32 3.24 13.52
CA CYS A 421 -21.07 4.08 14.45
C CYS A 421 -20.36 4.28 15.79
N TRP A 422 -20.86 5.22 16.59
CA TRP A 422 -20.59 5.32 18.03
C TRP A 422 -21.84 5.00 18.82
N LEU A 423 -21.65 4.50 20.05
CA LEU A 423 -22.72 4.36 21.03
C LEU A 423 -22.73 5.57 21.97
N LEU A 424 -23.91 5.94 22.46
CA LEU A 424 -24.05 7.01 23.43
C LEU A 424 -23.67 6.51 24.83
N ASP A 425 -22.45 6.81 25.27
CA ASP A 425 -21.95 6.45 26.59
C ASP A 425 -21.14 7.59 27.26
N PRO A 426 -20.81 7.48 28.56
CA PRO A 426 -20.02 8.50 29.26
C PRO A 426 -18.60 8.70 28.73
N ALA A 427 -18.00 7.70 28.10
CA ALA A 427 -16.66 7.81 27.51
C ALA A 427 -16.69 8.64 26.22
N LEU A 428 -17.75 8.51 25.41
CA LEU A 428 -18.00 9.37 24.25
C LEU A 428 -18.18 10.82 24.71
N ALA A 429 -19.07 11.08 25.68
CA ALA A 429 -19.28 12.42 26.22
C ALA A 429 -17.95 13.04 26.71
N ALA A 430 -17.15 12.28 27.46
CA ALA A 430 -15.84 12.71 27.93
C ALA A 430 -14.84 12.97 26.79
N ALA A 431 -14.82 12.15 25.73
CA ALA A 431 -13.97 12.38 24.55
C ALA A 431 -14.34 13.67 23.80
N LEU A 432 -15.64 13.98 23.72
CA LEU A 432 -16.18 15.21 23.13
C LEU A 432 -15.97 16.46 24.00
N GLY A 433 -15.64 16.31 25.29
CA GLY A 433 -15.51 17.42 26.25
C GLY A 433 -16.86 17.92 26.79
N ARG A 434 -17.81 17.00 27.00
CA ARG A 434 -19.16 17.23 27.52
C ARG A 434 -19.50 16.23 28.64
N THR A 435 -20.56 16.49 29.41
CA THR A 435 -21.12 15.52 30.36
C THR A 435 -22.17 14.63 29.67
N SER A 436 -22.43 13.43 30.20
CA SER A 436 -23.52 12.58 29.68
C SER A 436 -24.87 13.30 29.74
N GLU A 437 -25.13 14.03 30.82
CA GLU A 437 -26.37 14.81 31.00
C GLU A 437 -26.55 15.89 29.92
N GLU A 438 -25.49 16.61 29.54
CA GLU A 438 -25.53 17.59 28.45
C GLU A 438 -25.86 16.94 27.11
N VAL A 439 -25.24 15.79 26.82
CA VAL A 439 -25.40 15.06 25.55
C VAL A 439 -26.77 14.39 25.45
N GLU A 440 -27.29 13.81 26.54
CA GLU A 440 -28.60 13.17 26.57
C GLU A 440 -29.74 14.19 26.48
N LYS A 441 -29.64 15.29 27.24
CA LYS A 441 -30.66 16.36 27.29
C LYS A 441 -30.84 17.07 25.94
N THR A 442 -29.79 17.12 25.12
CA THR A 442 -29.81 17.78 23.80
C THR A 442 -30.12 16.84 22.64
N LYS A 443 -30.32 15.53 22.90
CA LYS A 443 -30.70 14.56 21.87
C LYS A 443 -32.10 14.87 21.30
N PRO A 444 -32.27 14.99 19.98
CA PRO A 444 -33.60 15.06 19.35
C PRO A 444 -34.46 13.84 19.71
N ALA A 445 -35.76 14.04 19.91
CA ALA A 445 -36.68 12.96 20.28
C ALA A 445 -36.80 11.89 19.17
N SER A 446 -36.79 12.34 17.91
CA SER A 446 -37.02 11.54 16.70
C SER A 446 -35.84 10.67 16.24
N VAL A 447 -34.69 10.73 16.94
CA VAL A 447 -33.42 10.15 16.47
C VAL A 447 -32.90 9.08 17.45
N SER A 448 -32.38 7.97 16.92
CA SER A 448 -31.74 6.90 17.71
C SER A 448 -30.49 7.38 18.46
N GLN A 449 -30.07 6.64 19.50
CA GLN A 449 -28.90 7.02 20.29
C GLN A 449 -27.61 6.92 19.48
N GLU A 450 -27.52 5.94 18.59
CA GLU A 450 -26.39 5.64 17.72
C GLU A 450 -26.23 6.67 16.61
N VAL A 451 -27.33 7.12 15.99
CA VAL A 451 -27.31 8.21 15.00
C VAL A 451 -26.90 9.52 15.66
N TRP A 452 -27.40 9.82 16.86
CA TRP A 452 -26.99 11.00 17.63
C TRP A 452 -25.50 10.96 17.99
N ALA A 453 -25.04 9.88 18.61
CA ALA A 453 -23.64 9.67 19.00
C ALA A 453 -22.68 9.78 17.80
N THR A 454 -23.03 9.14 16.68
CA THR A 454 -22.24 9.18 15.44
C THR A 454 -22.20 10.58 14.83
N THR A 455 -23.33 11.31 14.87
CA THR A 455 -23.41 12.69 14.39
C THR A 455 -22.52 13.62 15.24
N LEU A 456 -22.55 13.48 16.56
CA LEU A 456 -21.69 14.27 17.45
C LEU A 456 -20.20 13.99 17.25
N ALA A 457 -19.81 12.72 17.11
CA ALA A 457 -18.43 12.33 16.80
C ALA A 457 -17.95 12.99 15.50
N LEU A 458 -18.77 12.96 14.44
CA LEU A 458 -18.46 13.58 13.15
C LEU A 458 -18.39 15.12 13.23
N ILE A 459 -19.33 15.77 13.94
CA ILE A 459 -19.26 17.23 14.17
C ILE A 459 -17.99 17.61 14.93
N TRP A 460 -17.59 16.80 15.92
CA TRP A 460 -16.38 17.08 16.70
C TRP A 460 -15.10 16.91 15.88
N LEU A 461 -15.01 15.87 15.05
CA LEU A 461 -13.88 15.66 14.14
C LEU A 461 -13.72 16.84 13.17
N HIS A 462 -14.82 17.24 12.52
CA HIS A 462 -14.83 18.35 11.56
C HIS A 462 -14.74 19.74 12.21
N GLY A 463 -15.15 19.89 13.48
CA GLY A 463 -15.10 21.15 14.22
C GLY A 463 -13.76 21.41 14.92
N PHE A 464 -13.15 20.37 15.50
CA PHE A 464 -12.00 20.50 16.41
C PHE A 464 -10.74 19.74 15.98
N LYS A 465 -10.81 18.88 14.94
CA LYS A 465 -9.67 18.04 14.52
C LYS A 465 -9.30 18.13 13.04
N MET A 466 -9.67 19.23 12.38
CA MET A 466 -9.29 19.46 10.97
C MET A 466 -7.77 19.59 10.73
N ASP A 467 -7.00 19.91 11.77
CA ASP A 467 -5.52 19.84 11.78
C ASP A 467 -5.00 18.41 11.59
N ALA A 468 -5.67 17.43 12.22
CA ALA A 468 -5.36 16.00 12.13
C ALA A 468 -6.25 15.25 11.13
N LYS A 469 -6.84 15.94 10.13
CA LYS A 469 -7.82 15.35 9.17
C LYS A 469 -7.33 14.05 8.54
N GLU A 470 -6.04 13.99 8.23
CA GLU A 470 -5.44 12.83 7.55
C GLU A 470 -5.51 11.52 8.34
N GLU A 471 -5.67 11.60 9.67
CA GLU A 471 -5.75 10.44 10.55
C GLU A 471 -7.17 9.87 10.61
N TRP A 472 -8.19 10.72 10.62
CA TRP A 472 -9.58 10.30 10.86
C TRP A 472 -10.47 10.26 9.62
N GLU A 473 -10.07 10.80 8.46
CA GLU A 473 -11.01 10.92 7.33
C GLU A 473 -11.53 9.57 6.79
N ILE A 474 -10.76 8.48 6.88
CA ILE A 474 -11.22 7.12 6.51
C ILE A 474 -12.27 6.63 7.52
N LEU A 475 -11.98 6.81 8.81
CA LEU A 475 -12.86 6.47 9.93
C LEU A 475 -14.17 7.26 9.90
N ALA A 476 -14.13 8.55 9.53
CA ALA A 476 -15.31 9.37 9.29
C ALA A 476 -16.07 8.95 8.03
N ALA A 477 -15.40 8.59 6.94
CA ALA A 477 -16.06 8.09 5.72
C ALA A 477 -16.89 6.83 6.00
N LYS A 478 -16.35 5.92 6.81
CA LYS A 478 -17.02 4.71 7.29
C LYS A 478 -18.26 5.03 8.14
N ALA A 479 -18.15 5.97 9.07
CA ALA A 479 -19.27 6.45 9.88
C ALA A 479 -20.37 7.14 9.05
N VAL A 480 -19.98 7.95 8.06
CA VAL A 480 -20.90 8.58 7.12
C VAL A 480 -21.62 7.52 6.29
N SER A 481 -20.92 6.52 5.76
CA SER A 481 -21.53 5.39 5.05
C SER A 481 -22.53 4.62 5.91
N TRP A 482 -22.25 4.44 7.20
CA TRP A 482 -23.19 3.85 8.15
C TRP A 482 -24.44 4.72 8.40
N LEU A 483 -24.27 6.05 8.51
CA LEU A 483 -25.39 7.00 8.66
C LEU A 483 -26.31 7.01 7.42
N HIS A 484 -25.75 7.02 6.20
CA HIS A 484 -26.53 6.92 4.97
C HIS A 484 -27.37 5.63 4.93
N ALA A 485 -26.82 4.52 5.43
CA ALA A 485 -27.55 3.24 5.52
C ALA A 485 -28.71 3.24 6.54
N GLN A 486 -28.77 4.20 7.47
CA GLN A 486 -29.92 4.33 8.38
C GLN A 486 -31.12 5.04 7.72
N ASN A 487 -30.92 5.74 6.60
CA ASN A 487 -31.96 6.46 5.84
C ASN A 487 -32.81 7.43 6.71
N GLU A 488 -32.17 8.13 7.64
CA GLU A 488 -32.82 8.97 8.65
C GLU A 488 -33.28 10.33 8.10
N PRO A 489 -34.59 10.64 8.07
CA PRO A 489 -35.10 11.89 7.51
C PRO A 489 -34.84 13.12 8.41
N TYR A 490 -34.49 12.90 9.68
CA TYR A 490 -34.28 13.96 10.69
C TYR A 490 -32.82 14.43 10.81
N MET A 491 -31.96 14.09 9.84
CA MET A 491 -30.53 14.40 9.87
C MET A 491 -30.22 15.90 10.03
N THR A 492 -31.04 16.79 9.46
CA THR A 492 -30.88 18.26 9.60
C THR A 492 -31.08 18.71 11.04
N GLU A 493 -32.15 18.26 11.72
CA GLU A 493 -32.45 18.57 13.12
C GLU A 493 -31.33 18.04 14.04
N CYS A 494 -30.86 16.82 13.77
CA CYS A 494 -29.74 16.20 14.47
C CYS A 494 -28.44 17.02 14.33
N LEU A 495 -28.14 17.51 13.12
CA LEU A 495 -26.96 18.34 12.86
C LEU A 495 -27.07 19.72 13.54
N GLU A 496 -28.24 20.35 13.56
CA GLU A 496 -28.46 21.64 14.22
C GLU A 496 -28.34 21.54 15.75
N ALA A 497 -28.92 20.50 16.35
CA ALA A 497 -28.78 20.21 17.78
C ALA A 497 -27.31 19.94 18.16
N GLY A 498 -26.61 19.12 17.37
CA GLY A 498 -25.20 18.78 17.62
C GLY A 498 -24.24 19.97 17.43
N ASN A 499 -24.47 20.80 16.41
CA ASN A 499 -23.75 22.06 16.23
C ASN A 499 -23.94 22.98 17.44
N THR A 500 -25.16 23.08 17.96
CA THR A 500 -25.48 23.92 19.14
C THR A 500 -24.79 23.39 20.40
N LEU A 501 -24.84 22.08 20.67
CA LEU A 501 -24.18 21.45 21.82
C LEU A 501 -22.65 21.65 21.79
N LEU A 502 -22.03 21.51 20.63
CA LEU A 502 -20.57 21.56 20.48
C LEU A 502 -20.04 22.98 20.19
N GLY A 503 -20.90 23.95 19.88
CA GLY A 503 -20.48 25.30 19.49
C GLY A 503 -19.94 25.40 18.05
N CYS A 504 -20.30 24.43 17.19
CA CYS A 504 -19.89 24.35 15.79
C CYS A 504 -20.91 25.01 14.84
N LYS A 505 -20.50 25.21 13.58
CA LYS A 505 -21.36 25.74 12.50
C LYS A 505 -21.14 25.00 11.19
N LEU A 506 -21.28 23.68 11.22
CA LEU A 506 -21.07 22.81 10.07
C LEU A 506 -22.37 22.62 9.26
N GLN A 507 -22.26 22.60 7.93
CA GLN A 507 -23.37 22.38 6.99
C GLN A 507 -23.45 20.90 6.56
N LYS A 508 -24.64 20.41 6.19
CA LYS A 508 -24.85 18.98 5.86
C LYS A 508 -23.90 18.40 4.80
N ASP A 509 -23.36 19.22 3.91
CA ASP A 509 -22.41 18.86 2.86
C ASP A 509 -21.20 18.03 3.32
N PHE A 510 -20.71 18.18 4.56
CA PHE A 510 -19.57 17.37 5.04
C PHE A 510 -19.95 15.91 5.31
N LEU A 511 -21.23 15.64 5.57
CA LEU A 511 -21.81 14.30 5.69
C LEU A 511 -22.20 13.71 4.32
N GLY A 512 -22.09 14.48 3.23
CA GLY A 512 -22.45 14.02 1.88
C GLY A 512 -23.97 13.96 1.60
N PHE A 513 -24.79 14.66 2.38
CA PHE A 513 -26.24 14.83 2.17
C PHE A 513 -26.61 16.09 1.38
#